data_AF-A0A3D2RIC2-F1
#
_entry.id   AF-A0A3D2RIC2-F1
#
_cell.length_a   1.000
_cell.length_b   1.000
_cell.length_c   1.000
_cell.angle_alpha   90.00
_cell.angle_beta   90.00
_cell.angle_gamma   90.00
#
_symmetry.space_group_name_H-M   'P 1'
#
loop_
_entity.id
_entity.type
_entity.pdbx_description
1 polymer ?
#
loop_
_entity_poly.entity_id
_entity_poly.type
_entity_poly.pdbx_seq_one_letter_code
_entity_poly.pdbx_strand_id
1 'polypeptide(L)'
;MQPNILFLLSDEHSYRFLSARSEAQGGEPCRTPTLDGLIERGSHFETAYCQYPLCVPSRVAMLSGRPSSECAVLCPGIPTIASYLGDQGYATATVGKMHLIGSRQMAGFQHRPYGDFTAPSPAHQKDPLGLTGPRDHIFMPSVLRDPGVSEIPESLMQEQIVTREATAWLR
;
A
#
# COMPACT_ATOMS: atom_id res chain seq x y z
N MET A 1 11.87 17.69 19.89
CA MET A 1 11.42 16.28 19.96
C MET A 1 11.26 15.77 18.54
N GLN A 2 11.71 14.55 18.25
CA GLN A 2 11.53 13.90 16.95
C GLN A 2 10.30 12.97 17.05
N PRO A 3 9.18 13.29 16.39
CA PRO A 3 7.95 12.48 16.51
C PRO A 3 8.06 11.17 15.74
N ASN A 4 7.34 10.13 16.15
CA ASN A 4 7.18 8.94 15.32
C ASN A 4 6.18 9.21 14.19
N ILE A 5 6.43 8.63 13.00
CA ILE A 5 5.57 8.77 11.83
C ILE A 5 5.07 7.39 11.42
N LEU A 6 3.76 7.16 11.50
CA LEU A 6 3.11 5.96 11.00
C LEU A 6 2.33 6.29 9.72
N PHE A 7 2.76 5.71 8.59
CA PHE A 7 2.09 5.88 7.31
C PHE A 7 1.26 4.64 6.97
N LEU A 8 -0.07 4.75 7.10
CA LEU A 8 -1.02 3.71 6.76
C LEU A 8 -1.49 3.90 5.31
N LEU A 9 -1.33 2.87 4.49
CA LEU A 9 -1.66 2.92 3.07
C LEU A 9 -2.49 1.71 2.65
N SER A 10 -3.70 1.96 2.17
CA SER A 10 -4.57 0.97 1.54
C SER A 10 -4.41 1.01 0.00
N ASP A 11 -4.65 -0.11 -0.68
CA ASP A 11 -4.62 -0.19 -2.15
C ASP A 11 -6.05 -0.23 -2.71
N GLU A 12 -6.28 0.46 -3.83
CA GLU A 12 -7.60 0.58 -4.49
C GLU A 12 -8.77 1.02 -3.58
N HIS A 13 -8.47 1.70 -2.46
CA HIS A 13 -9.49 2.24 -1.57
C HIS A 13 -10.16 3.45 -2.23
N SER A 14 -11.36 3.25 -2.75
CA SER A 14 -12.19 4.33 -3.26
C SER A 14 -12.60 5.28 -2.14
N TYR A 15 -12.38 6.57 -2.36
CA TYR A 15 -12.78 7.67 -1.47
C TYR A 15 -14.28 7.65 -1.10
N ARG A 16 -15.12 6.93 -1.85
CA ARG A 16 -16.55 6.75 -1.59
C ARG A 16 -16.84 5.84 -0.39
N PHE A 17 -15.96 4.89 -0.09
CA PHE A 17 -16.12 3.93 1.01
C PHE A 17 -15.43 4.42 2.29
N LEU A 18 -15.97 5.47 2.87
CA LEU A 18 -15.57 6.03 4.16
C LEU A 18 -16.83 6.50 4.88
N SER A 19 -17.13 6.01 6.09
CA SER A 19 -18.41 6.31 6.75
C SER A 19 -18.59 7.80 7.10
N ALA A 20 -17.50 8.54 7.27
CA ALA A 20 -17.54 9.99 7.41
C ALA A 20 -18.01 10.75 6.16
N ARG A 21 -18.10 10.08 4.99
CA ARG A 21 -18.55 10.70 3.74
C ARG A 21 -20.04 10.46 3.52
N SER A 22 -20.80 11.55 3.50
CA SER A 22 -22.25 11.49 3.30
C SER A 22 -22.63 11.02 1.89
N GLU A 23 -23.83 10.43 1.77
CA GLU A 23 -24.42 10.05 0.47
C GLU A 23 -24.55 11.27 -0.47
N ALA A 24 -24.92 12.44 0.07
CA ALA A 24 -24.99 13.70 -0.68
C ALA A 24 -23.65 14.13 -1.30
N GLN A 25 -22.53 13.71 -0.71
CA GLN A 25 -21.18 13.93 -1.23
C GLN A 25 -20.71 12.77 -2.11
N GLY A 26 -21.54 11.77 -2.40
CA GLY A 26 -21.21 10.59 -3.19
C GLY A 26 -20.57 9.44 -2.40
N GLY A 27 -20.73 9.44 -1.07
CA GLY A 27 -20.38 8.31 -0.20
C GLY A 27 -21.25 7.08 -0.46
N GLU A 28 -20.70 5.90 -0.16
CA GLU A 28 -21.37 4.60 -0.26
C GLU A 28 -21.55 3.98 1.13
N PRO A 29 -22.58 3.13 1.35
CA PRO A 29 -22.81 2.48 2.63
C PRO A 29 -21.60 1.64 3.08
N CYS A 30 -20.97 2.06 4.18
CA CYS A 30 -19.87 1.34 4.82
C CYS A 30 -19.78 1.70 6.30
N ARG A 31 -18.97 0.96 7.07
CA ARG A 31 -18.69 1.25 8.48
C ARG A 31 -17.20 1.26 8.71
N THR A 32 -16.64 2.42 9.02
CA THR A 32 -15.19 2.60 9.27
C THR A 32 -14.92 3.34 10.57
N PRO A 33 -15.42 2.88 11.73
CA PRO A 33 -15.35 3.62 12.99
C PRO A 33 -13.91 3.94 13.44
N THR A 34 -12.94 3.08 13.11
CA THR A 34 -11.52 3.34 13.39
C THR A 34 -10.98 4.52 12.59
N LEU A 35 -11.38 4.65 11.31
CA LEU A 35 -10.99 5.78 10.46
C LEU A 35 -11.73 7.06 10.88
N ASP A 36 -13.01 6.95 11.23
CA ASP A 36 -13.80 8.08 11.72
C ASP A 36 -13.16 8.68 12.98
N GLY A 37 -12.73 7.83 13.92
CA GLY A 37 -12.00 8.30 15.10
C GLY A 37 -10.65 8.96 14.79
N LEU A 38 -9.95 8.55 13.72
CA LEU A 38 -8.73 9.23 13.26
C LEU A 38 -9.05 10.62 12.68
N ILE A 39 -10.14 10.72 11.92
CA ILE A 39 -10.62 11.97 11.33
C ILE A 39 -11.00 12.97 12.42
N GLU A 40 -11.76 12.55 13.44
CA GLU A 40 -12.20 13.40 14.56
C GLU A 40 -11.03 13.99 15.37
N ARG A 41 -9.89 13.29 15.42
CA ARG A 41 -8.69 13.70 16.17
C ARG A 41 -7.60 14.32 15.28
N GLY A 42 -7.86 14.48 13.99
CA GLY A 42 -6.84 14.82 13.00
C GLY A 42 -7.29 15.87 12.00
N SER A 43 -6.61 15.88 10.86
CA SER A 43 -7.00 16.69 9.70
C SER A 43 -7.40 15.77 8.57
N HIS A 44 -8.56 16.05 7.97
CA HIS A 44 -9.12 15.28 6.87
C HIS A 44 -9.14 16.11 5.58
N PHE A 45 -8.47 15.62 4.55
CA PHE A 45 -8.46 16.23 3.23
C PHE A 45 -9.57 15.58 2.39
N GLU A 46 -10.70 16.26 2.22
CA GLU A 46 -11.85 15.73 1.46
C GLU A 46 -11.57 15.61 -0.05
N THR A 47 -10.55 16.33 -0.53
CA THR A 47 -10.15 16.41 -1.94
C THR A 47 -8.65 16.15 -2.05
N ALA A 48 -8.28 14.88 -2.07
CA ALA A 48 -6.91 14.41 -2.26
C ALA A 48 -6.86 13.43 -3.44
N TYR A 49 -5.92 13.63 -4.37
CA TYR A 49 -5.81 12.83 -5.59
C TYR A 49 -4.49 12.07 -5.64
N CYS A 50 -4.54 10.82 -6.09
CA CYS A 50 -3.33 10.14 -6.55
C CYS A 50 -2.82 10.78 -7.85
N GLN A 51 -1.51 10.75 -8.06
CA GLN A 51 -0.91 11.31 -9.28
C GLN A 51 -1.20 10.47 -10.53
N TYR A 52 -1.50 9.18 -10.35
CA TYR A 52 -1.78 8.27 -11.45
C TYR A 52 -2.72 7.16 -10.98
N PRO A 53 -3.78 6.79 -11.74
CA PRO A 53 -4.73 5.76 -11.34
C PRO A 53 -4.20 4.33 -11.61
N LEU A 54 -2.97 4.03 -11.16
CA LEU A 54 -2.34 2.72 -11.27
C LEU A 54 -1.27 2.54 -10.19
N CYS A 55 -1.18 1.34 -9.60
CA CYS A 55 -0.38 1.09 -8.39
C CYS A 55 1.08 1.58 -8.49
N VAL A 56 1.82 1.14 -9.51
CA VAL A 56 3.26 1.43 -9.65
C VAL A 56 3.53 2.94 -9.77
N PRO A 57 3.00 3.66 -10.79
CA PRO A 57 3.27 5.09 -10.95
C PRO A 57 2.72 5.93 -9.79
N SER A 58 1.58 5.56 -9.19
CA SER A 58 1.04 6.25 -8.01
C SER A 58 2.00 6.18 -6.82
N ARG A 59 2.51 4.99 -6.53
CA ARG A 59 3.40 4.74 -5.37
C ARG A 59 4.78 5.35 -5.59
N VAL A 60 5.30 5.31 -6.81
CA VAL A 60 6.56 5.98 -7.16
C VAL A 60 6.44 7.49 -6.97
N ALA A 61 5.39 8.11 -7.51
CA ALA A 61 5.16 9.54 -7.36
C ALA A 61 5.01 9.96 -5.88
N MET A 62 4.29 9.16 -5.08
CA MET A 62 4.13 9.36 -3.64
C MET A 62 5.46 9.24 -2.89
N LEU A 63 6.28 8.23 -3.19
CA LEU A 63 7.56 8.02 -2.51
C LEU A 63 8.60 9.09 -2.87
N SER A 64 8.69 9.48 -4.15
CA SER A 64 9.70 10.43 -4.61
C SER A 64 9.27 11.89 -4.52
N GLY A 65 7.98 12.16 -4.33
CA GLY A 65 7.42 13.51 -4.41
C GLY A 65 7.55 14.14 -5.81
N ARG A 66 7.61 13.32 -6.87
CA ARG A 66 7.78 13.76 -8.26
C ARG A 66 6.56 13.42 -9.11
N PRO A 67 6.26 14.20 -10.16
CA PRO A 67 5.18 13.87 -11.09
C PRO A 67 5.36 12.49 -11.72
N SER A 68 4.27 11.75 -11.89
CA SER A 68 4.31 10.43 -12.56
C SER A 68 4.74 10.51 -14.03
N SER A 69 4.62 11.69 -14.66
CA SER A 69 5.14 11.96 -16.01
C SER A 69 6.67 11.92 -16.10
N GLU A 70 7.37 12.14 -14.98
CA GLU A 70 8.84 12.10 -14.93
C GLU A 70 9.36 10.71 -14.59
N CYS A 71 8.61 9.93 -13.80
CA CYS A 71 9.03 8.62 -13.30
C CYS A 71 7.82 7.67 -13.18
N ALA A 72 7.57 6.86 -14.22
CA ALA A 72 6.57 5.79 -14.15
C ALA A 72 7.03 4.59 -13.28
N VAL A 73 8.35 4.44 -13.11
CA VAL A 73 9.03 3.48 -12.23
C VAL A 73 10.11 4.24 -11.45
N LEU A 74 10.45 3.80 -10.24
CA LEU A 74 11.46 4.47 -9.43
C LEU A 74 12.83 4.45 -10.10
N CYS A 75 13.25 5.61 -10.61
CA CYS A 75 14.55 5.78 -11.26
C CYS A 75 15.70 5.68 -10.24
N PRO A 76 16.87 5.12 -10.65
CA PRO A 76 18.08 5.15 -9.83
C PRO A 76 18.43 6.56 -9.38
N GLY A 77 18.91 6.70 -8.13
CA GLY A 77 19.41 7.96 -7.60
C GLY A 77 18.33 8.99 -7.23
N ILE A 78 17.04 8.67 -7.44
CA ILE A 78 15.95 9.51 -6.96
C ILE A 78 15.75 9.25 -5.46
N PRO A 79 15.97 10.25 -4.58
CA PRO A 79 15.69 10.11 -3.16
C PRO A 79 14.19 9.95 -2.94
N THR A 80 13.83 9.23 -1.88
CA THR A 80 12.45 9.01 -1.46
C THR A 80 12.21 9.64 -0.09
N ILE A 81 10.96 9.79 0.31
CA ILE A 81 10.61 10.21 1.67
C ILE A 81 11.31 9.33 2.72
N ALA A 82 11.49 8.04 2.45
CA ALA A 82 12.18 7.12 3.34
C ALA A 82 13.69 7.40 3.45
N SER A 83 14.37 7.67 2.33
CA SER A 83 15.80 8.04 2.40
C SER A 83 15.98 9.39 3.09
N TYR A 84 15.13 10.38 2.79
CA TYR A 84 15.18 11.68 3.46
C TYR A 84 14.98 11.58 4.97
N LEU A 85 13.98 10.81 5.43
CA LEU A 85 13.77 10.58 6.86
C LEU A 85 14.97 9.85 7.48
N GLY A 86 15.51 8.84 6.80
CA GLY A 86 16.73 8.13 7.24
C GLY A 86 17.93 9.04 7.43
N ASP A 87 18.17 9.95 6.48
CA ASP A 87 19.27 10.94 6.54
C ASP A 87 19.08 11.93 7.69
N GLN A 88 17.84 12.17 8.15
CA GLN A 88 17.52 12.98 9.33
C GLN A 88 17.52 12.16 10.64
N GLY A 89 18.00 10.92 10.61
CA GLY A 89 18.15 10.07 11.80
C GLY A 89 16.89 9.30 12.21
N TYR A 90 15.89 9.17 11.33
CA TYR A 90 14.76 8.28 11.59
C TYR A 90 15.13 6.82 11.27
N ALA A 91 14.66 5.90 12.10
CA ALA A 91 14.57 4.49 11.72
C ALA A 91 13.40 4.33 10.73
N THR A 92 13.65 3.78 9.54
CA THR A 92 12.62 3.67 8.49
C THR A 92 12.34 2.22 8.09
N ALA A 93 11.05 1.87 8.02
CA ALA A 93 10.61 0.56 7.56
C ALA A 93 9.38 0.64 6.67
N THR A 94 9.24 -0.34 5.78
CA THR A 94 8.02 -0.61 5.03
C THR A 94 7.58 -2.05 5.25
N VAL A 95 6.29 -2.25 5.51
CA VAL A 95 5.71 -3.58 5.76
C VAL A 95 4.50 -3.73 4.84
N GLY A 96 4.60 -4.64 3.88
CA GLY A 96 3.56 -4.89 2.87
C GLY A 96 3.91 -4.37 1.48
N LYS A 97 2.85 -4.13 0.70
CA LYS A 97 2.92 -3.83 -0.73
C LYS A 97 3.47 -2.43 -0.99
N MET A 98 4.47 -2.36 -1.86
CA MET A 98 4.93 -1.10 -2.46
C MET A 98 4.97 -1.17 -3.98
N HIS A 99 4.87 -2.37 -4.56
CA HIS A 99 4.84 -2.61 -6.00
C HIS A 99 6.05 -2.01 -6.72
N LEU A 100 7.23 -2.09 -6.09
CA LEU A 100 8.48 -1.65 -6.67
C LEU A 100 8.89 -2.64 -7.77
N ILE A 101 9.34 -2.14 -8.92
CA ILE A 101 9.76 -2.96 -10.05
C ILE A 101 11.30 -3.01 -10.09
N GLY A 102 11.85 -4.20 -10.34
CA GLY A 102 13.29 -4.44 -10.42
C GLY A 102 13.97 -4.60 -9.06
N SER A 103 15.30 -4.61 -9.01
CA SER A 103 16.05 -4.95 -7.79
C SER A 103 16.01 -3.90 -6.67
N ARG A 104 15.47 -2.69 -6.91
CA ARG A 104 15.45 -1.57 -5.94
C ARG A 104 14.27 -1.64 -4.98
N GLN A 105 14.18 -2.74 -4.25
CA GLN A 105 13.01 -3.09 -3.45
C GLN A 105 12.99 -2.46 -2.05
N MET A 106 14.07 -1.79 -1.65
CA MET A 106 14.10 -1.01 -0.41
C MET A 106 13.64 0.43 -0.59
N ALA A 107 13.83 1.03 -1.78
CA ALA A 107 13.43 2.41 -2.08
C ALA A 107 13.72 3.43 -0.96
N GLY A 108 14.88 3.34 -0.29
CA GLY A 108 15.28 4.23 0.79
C GLY A 108 14.86 3.81 2.21
N PHE A 109 14.01 2.81 2.37
CA PHE A 109 13.74 2.20 3.68
C PHE A 109 14.95 1.40 4.17
N GLN A 110 15.21 1.43 5.47
CA GLN A 110 16.27 0.64 6.10
C GLN A 110 15.82 -0.81 6.35
N HIS A 111 14.53 -1.01 6.61
CA HIS A 111 13.95 -2.31 6.91
C HIS A 111 12.73 -2.61 6.04
N ARG A 112 12.58 -3.89 5.66
CA ARG A 112 11.40 -4.41 4.97
C ARG A 112 11.04 -5.82 5.45
N PRO A 113 10.40 -5.95 6.63
CA PRO A 113 10.06 -7.25 7.21
C PRO A 113 9.16 -8.13 6.33
N TYR A 114 8.25 -7.52 5.56
CA TYR A 114 7.32 -8.22 4.69
C TYR A 114 6.97 -7.37 3.47
N GLY A 115 6.67 -8.03 2.34
CA GLY A 115 6.38 -7.39 1.05
C GLY A 115 7.48 -7.59 0.01
N ASP A 116 7.49 -6.75 -1.02
CA ASP A 116 8.05 -7.10 -2.32
C ASP A 116 9.58 -7.24 -2.37
N PHE A 117 10.05 -8.31 -3.02
CA PHE A 117 11.40 -8.45 -3.57
C PHE A 117 11.45 -9.11 -4.98
N THR A 118 10.43 -8.85 -5.83
CA THR A 118 10.25 -9.29 -7.25
C THR A 118 9.98 -10.79 -7.46
N ALA A 119 9.46 -11.35 -8.55
CA ALA A 119 8.58 -10.92 -9.65
C ALA A 119 7.46 -11.98 -9.78
N PRO A 120 6.31 -11.66 -10.41
CA PRO A 120 5.99 -10.37 -11.01
C PRO A 120 5.31 -9.40 -10.03
N SER A 121 5.13 -9.80 -8.78
CA SER A 121 5.18 -9.01 -7.55
C SER A 121 4.51 -9.85 -6.46
N PRO A 122 5.20 -10.28 -5.39
CA PRO A 122 4.54 -10.97 -4.27
C PRO A 122 3.58 -10.04 -3.50
N ALA A 123 3.44 -8.78 -3.93
CA ALA A 123 2.43 -7.82 -3.49
C ALA A 123 1.00 -8.34 -3.60
N HIS A 124 0.73 -9.19 -4.60
CA HIS A 124 -0.57 -9.79 -4.80
C HIS A 124 -0.55 -11.17 -4.16
N GLN A 125 -1.28 -11.32 -3.06
CA GLN A 125 -1.49 -12.62 -2.47
C GLN A 125 -2.31 -13.49 -3.42
N LYS A 126 -1.79 -14.68 -3.74
CA LYS A 126 -2.50 -15.66 -4.57
C LYS A 126 -3.61 -16.31 -3.77
N ASP A 127 -4.76 -16.50 -4.40
CA ASP A 127 -5.90 -17.18 -3.81
C ASP A 127 -6.45 -18.26 -4.77
N PRO A 128 -6.24 -19.56 -4.50
CA PRO A 128 -5.50 -20.12 -3.35
C PRO A 128 -3.97 -19.91 -3.40
N LEU A 129 -3.30 -19.98 -2.24
CA LEU A 129 -1.84 -19.77 -2.10
C LEU A 129 -1.00 -20.70 -2.99
N GLY A 130 -1.50 -21.90 -3.27
CA GLY A 130 -0.82 -22.93 -4.07
C GLY A 130 -1.02 -22.80 -5.58
N LEU A 131 -1.65 -21.73 -6.07
CA LEU A 131 -1.80 -21.49 -7.51
C LEU A 131 -0.43 -21.46 -8.21
N THR A 132 -0.25 -22.36 -9.16
CA THR A 132 0.94 -22.44 -10.02
C THR A 132 0.50 -22.40 -11.49
N GLY A 133 0.87 -21.37 -12.24
CA GLY A 133 0.70 -21.34 -13.70
C GLY A 133 0.56 -19.93 -14.29
N PRO A 134 0.50 -19.77 -15.63
CA PRO A 134 0.45 -18.46 -16.29
C PRO A 134 -0.84 -17.64 -16.00
N ARG A 135 -1.83 -18.22 -15.31
CA ARG A 135 -2.93 -17.47 -14.67
C ARG A 135 -2.45 -16.57 -13.54
N ASP A 136 -1.21 -16.73 -13.11
CA ASP A 136 -0.75 -16.16 -11.87
C ASP A 136 -0.69 -14.64 -11.91
N HIS A 137 -0.49 -13.98 -13.05
CA HIS A 137 -0.13 -12.57 -12.97
C HIS A 137 -0.60 -11.72 -14.16
N ILE A 138 -1.30 -10.63 -13.82
CA ILE A 138 -1.54 -9.40 -14.61
C ILE A 138 -2.83 -9.35 -15.45
N PHE A 139 -3.42 -10.47 -15.87
CA PHE A 139 -4.68 -10.44 -16.65
C PHE A 139 -5.92 -10.80 -15.80
N MET A 140 -6.67 -9.75 -15.42
CA MET A 140 -7.92 -9.78 -14.64
C MET A 140 -9.11 -10.62 -15.16
N PRO A 141 -9.26 -11.03 -16.44
CA PRO A 141 -10.51 -11.65 -16.87
C PRO A 141 -10.81 -13.02 -16.22
N SER A 142 -9.81 -13.75 -15.72
CA SER A 142 -10.03 -15.07 -15.10
C SER A 142 -10.31 -15.00 -13.60
N VAL A 143 -9.81 -13.98 -12.90
CA VAL A 143 -9.95 -13.85 -11.43
C VAL A 143 -11.33 -13.27 -11.05
N LEU A 144 -11.90 -12.41 -11.89
CA LEU A 144 -13.20 -11.79 -11.64
C LEU A 144 -14.40 -12.64 -12.06
N ARG A 145 -14.19 -13.75 -12.78
CA ARG A 145 -15.30 -14.58 -13.30
C ARG A 145 -15.92 -15.48 -12.24
N ASP A 146 -15.16 -15.86 -11.22
CA ASP A 146 -15.62 -16.71 -10.13
C ASP A 146 -14.79 -16.40 -8.87
N PRO A 147 -15.08 -15.29 -8.16
CA PRO A 147 -14.26 -14.85 -7.03
C PRO A 147 -14.38 -15.77 -5.80
N GLY A 148 -15.31 -16.73 -5.80
CA GLY A 148 -15.39 -17.80 -4.80
C GLY A 148 -15.36 -17.37 -3.33
N VAL A 149 -15.16 -18.35 -2.45
CA VAL A 149 -14.74 -18.11 -1.07
C VAL A 149 -13.23 -18.27 -1.04
N SER A 150 -12.54 -17.33 -0.39
CA SER A 150 -11.08 -17.42 -0.24
C SER A 150 -10.69 -18.73 0.43
N GLU A 151 -9.72 -19.42 -0.15
CA GLU A 151 -9.14 -20.63 0.45
C GLU A 151 -7.96 -20.31 1.37
N ILE A 152 -7.60 -19.03 1.50
CA ILE A 152 -6.50 -18.60 2.32
C ILE A 152 -6.95 -18.62 3.80
N PRO A 153 -6.24 -19.34 4.68
CA PRO A 153 -6.53 -19.28 6.11
C PRO A 153 -6.42 -17.85 6.63
N GLU A 154 -7.33 -17.42 7.50
CA GLU A 154 -7.37 -16.04 8.05
C GLU A 154 -6.01 -15.60 8.61
N SER A 155 -5.33 -16.48 9.35
CA SER A 155 -3.99 -16.23 9.93
C SER A 155 -2.89 -15.93 8.89
N LEU A 156 -3.13 -16.28 7.62
CA LEU A 156 -2.23 -16.07 6.50
C LEU A 156 -2.69 -14.94 5.58
N MET A 157 -3.83 -14.29 5.85
CA MET A 157 -4.26 -13.12 5.09
C MET A 157 -3.19 -12.02 5.14
N GLN A 158 -2.96 -11.37 4.01
CA GLN A 158 -1.93 -10.34 3.87
C GLN A 158 -2.07 -9.24 4.93
N GLU A 159 -3.30 -8.84 5.27
CA GLU A 159 -3.59 -7.86 6.34
C GLU A 159 -3.14 -8.32 7.73
N GLN A 160 -3.31 -9.61 8.06
CA GLN A 160 -2.89 -10.18 9.35
C GLN A 160 -1.37 -10.23 9.44
N ILE A 161 -0.70 -10.62 8.34
CA ILE A 161 0.75 -10.62 8.26
C ILE A 161 1.28 -9.19 8.38
N VAL A 162 0.77 -8.24 7.60
CA VAL A 162 1.20 -6.83 7.66
C VAL A 162 1.03 -6.27 9.07
N THR A 163 -0.10 -6.52 9.73
CA THR A 163 -0.36 -6.06 11.09
C THR A 163 0.63 -6.66 12.10
N ARG A 164 0.85 -7.97 12.04
CA ARG A 164 1.79 -8.67 12.92
C ARG A 164 3.23 -8.18 12.73
N GLU A 165 3.70 -8.13 11.49
CA GLU A 165 5.09 -7.71 11.21
C GLU A 165 5.31 -6.22 11.52
N ALA A 166 4.31 -5.36 11.27
CA ALA A 166 4.39 -3.95 11.64
C ALA A 166 4.42 -3.76 13.16
N THR A 167 3.55 -4.44 13.90
CA THR A 167 3.55 -4.35 15.37
C THR A 167 4.79 -4.96 16.02
N ALA A 168 5.36 -6.01 15.43
CA ALA A 168 6.63 -6.58 15.87
C ALA A 168 7.80 -5.60 15.65
N TRP A 169 7.81 -4.89 14.51
CA TRP A 169 8.83 -3.89 14.21
C TRP A 169 8.76 -2.64 15.11
N LEU A 170 7.57 -2.26 15.55
CA LEU A 170 7.35 -1.06 16.37
C LEU A 170 7.66 -1.26 17.87
N ARG A 171 7.90 -2.49 18.33
CA ARG A 171 8.21 -2.84 19.72
C ARG A 171 9.71 -2.79 19.99
#